data_AF-A0A418CIM6-F1
#
_entry.id   AF-A0A418CIM6-F1
#
_cell.length_a   1.000
_cell.length_b   1.000
_cell.length_c   1.000
_cell.angle_alpha   90.00
_cell.angle_beta   90.00
_cell.angle_gamma   90.00
#
_symmetry.space_group_name_H-M   'P 1'
#
loop_
_entity.id
_entity.type
_entity.pdbx_description
1 polymer ?
#
loop_
_entity_poly.entity_id
_entity_poly.type
_entity_poly.pdbx_seq_one_letter_code
_entity_poly.pdbx_strand_id
1 'polypeptide(L)'
;MAGFHGTSNVLAGKLFGIPIKGTHAHAFVQAHRDLDDVKVPFIGKDNLKELTLAYRAKLGFLDTNDSGVPNFLCVALALHELGYKPVGIRLDSGDLAYLSKEARRMFVTTAEAFKLDAFKTLTIVASNDINEAVLNSLNEQGHEIDSYGIGTHLVTCQAQPALGMVYKLVQIAGQPRIKLSQEPSKVTIPGRKKAFRLKGANGSPILDLLMGCEEADPVPGVKMLCRHPFDEMVRVNVTPSAVVPLHSLVWDGENGGIVGDLPSLEDIRSYVKDQVATMREDIMRPLNATPYKVSVTKSLYDFTHVLWEKEFPVRDLH
;
A
#
# COMPACT_ATOMS: atom_id res chain seq x y z
N MET A 1 -6.51 -0.77 -3.37
CA MET A 1 -5.70 -1.70 -4.16
C MET A 1 -4.58 -2.33 -3.34
N ALA A 2 -3.52 -1.60 -2.98
CA ALA A 2 -2.28 -2.22 -2.47
C ALA A 2 -2.22 -2.60 -0.97
N GLY A 3 -3.23 -2.26 -0.15
CA GLY A 3 -3.23 -2.69 1.27
C GLY A 3 -4.08 -1.85 2.24
N PHE A 4 -4.41 -0.61 1.88
CA PHE A 4 -5.22 0.27 2.75
C PHE A 4 -6.71 -0.10 2.76
N HIS A 5 -7.36 0.12 3.91
CA HIS A 5 -8.74 -0.29 4.19
C HIS A 5 -9.79 0.81 4.01
N GLY A 6 -9.38 2.06 3.77
CA GLY A 6 -10.30 3.17 3.55
C GLY A 6 -9.58 4.46 3.17
N THR A 7 -10.35 5.50 2.87
CA THR A 7 -9.85 6.83 2.48
C THR A 7 -10.69 7.94 3.09
N SER A 8 -10.09 9.10 3.35
CA SER A 8 -10.82 10.33 3.69
C SER A 8 -11.30 11.10 2.44
N ASN A 9 -10.86 10.70 1.24
CA ASN A 9 -11.24 11.35 0.00
C ASN A 9 -12.65 10.90 -0.45
N VAL A 10 -13.64 11.76 -0.21
CA VAL A 10 -15.05 11.51 -0.54
C VAL A 10 -15.30 11.29 -2.03
N LEU A 11 -14.52 11.94 -2.91
CA LEU A 11 -14.65 11.76 -4.36
C LEU A 11 -14.17 10.37 -4.78
N ALA A 12 -13.10 9.87 -4.17
CA ALA A 12 -12.61 8.52 -4.42
C ALA A 12 -13.63 7.46 -3.95
N GLY A 13 -14.29 7.67 -2.82
CA GLY A 13 -15.39 6.79 -2.39
C GLY A 13 -16.58 6.81 -3.35
N LYS A 14 -16.96 7.99 -3.85
CA LYS A 14 -18.05 8.14 -4.84
C LYS A 14 -17.74 7.45 -6.17
N LEU A 15 -16.54 7.64 -6.70
CA LEU A 15 -16.17 7.15 -8.04
C LEU A 15 -15.77 5.67 -8.05
N PHE A 16 -15.13 5.19 -6.99
CA PHE A 16 -14.48 3.88 -6.98
C PHE A 16 -15.00 2.95 -5.87
N GLY A 17 -16.00 3.37 -5.09
CA GLY A 17 -16.58 2.55 -4.01
C GLY A 17 -15.62 2.29 -2.85
N ILE A 18 -14.56 3.10 -2.70
CA ILE A 18 -13.59 2.94 -1.61
C ILE A 18 -14.26 3.32 -0.27
N PRO A 19 -14.15 2.50 0.79
CA PRO A 19 -14.72 2.83 2.08
C PRO A 19 -14.23 4.18 2.61
N ILE A 20 -15.16 5.08 2.94
CA ILE A 20 -14.84 6.38 3.51
C ILE A 20 -14.58 6.26 5.01
N LYS A 21 -13.47 6.86 5.47
CA LYS A 21 -13.03 6.89 6.87
C LYS A 21 -12.55 8.29 7.24
N GLY A 22 -12.81 8.70 8.48
CA GLY A 22 -12.49 10.04 9.01
C GLY A 22 -13.73 10.70 9.60
N THR A 23 -13.58 11.43 10.71
CA THR A 23 -14.71 11.98 11.47
C THR A 23 -14.67 13.51 11.54
N HIS A 24 -13.86 14.09 12.42
CA HIS A 24 -13.74 15.53 12.63
C HIS A 24 -12.26 15.94 12.79
N ALA A 25 -12.00 17.24 12.69
CA ALA A 25 -10.68 17.83 12.81
C ALA A 25 -10.55 18.66 14.10
N HIS A 26 -9.31 19.08 14.43
CA HIS A 26 -9.04 19.96 15.57
C HIS A 26 -9.90 21.23 15.55
N ALA A 27 -10.14 21.81 14.37
CA ALA A 27 -10.96 23.00 14.20
C ALA A 27 -12.38 22.87 14.78
N PHE A 28 -12.96 21.67 14.74
CA PHE A 28 -14.30 21.44 15.33
C PHE A 28 -14.26 21.56 16.86
N VAL A 29 -13.24 20.98 17.50
CA VAL A 29 -13.07 21.07 18.96
C VAL A 29 -12.71 22.50 19.36
N GLN A 30 -11.78 23.14 18.63
CA GLN A 30 -11.31 24.51 18.89
C GLN A 30 -12.40 25.58 18.72
N ALA A 31 -13.46 25.29 17.97
CA ALA A 31 -14.61 26.18 17.85
C ALA A 31 -15.42 26.33 19.15
N HIS A 32 -15.20 25.46 20.14
CA HIS A 32 -15.87 25.48 21.44
C HIS A 32 -14.87 25.85 22.53
N ARG A 33 -15.15 26.92 23.27
CA ARG A 33 -14.29 27.41 24.35
C ARG A 33 -14.64 26.79 25.69
N ASP A 34 -15.93 26.57 25.91
CA ASP A 34 -16.49 26.02 27.13
C ASP A 34 -17.83 25.30 26.85
N LEU A 35 -18.51 24.87 27.91
CA LEU A 35 -19.77 24.14 27.82
C LEU A 35 -20.97 25.00 27.39
N ASP A 36 -20.87 26.32 27.35
CA ASP A 36 -21.94 27.23 26.91
C ASP A 36 -21.98 27.37 25.39
N ASP A 37 -20.88 27.01 24.71
CA ASP A 37 -20.83 26.88 23.25
C ASP A 37 -21.60 25.63 22.76
N VAL A 38 -21.92 24.66 23.64
CA VAL A 38 -22.74 23.49 23.29
C VAL A 38 -24.23 23.88 23.19
N LYS A 39 -24.67 24.26 21.99
CA LYS A 39 -26.05 24.75 21.75
C LYS A 39 -27.12 23.65 21.73
N VAL A 40 -26.74 22.40 21.45
CA VAL A 40 -27.68 21.27 21.36
C VAL A 40 -27.22 20.17 22.33
N PRO A 41 -27.56 20.28 23.62
CA PRO A 41 -27.11 19.32 24.64
C PRO A 41 -28.02 18.09 24.77
N PHE A 42 -29.04 17.94 23.92
CA PHE A 42 -30.04 16.87 24.04
C PHE A 42 -29.90 15.82 22.95
N ILE A 43 -30.14 14.56 23.31
CA ILE A 43 -30.44 13.48 22.38
C ILE A 43 -31.84 13.00 22.68
N GLY A 44 -32.79 13.27 21.77
CA GLY A 44 -34.20 13.01 22.03
C GLY A 44 -34.70 13.85 23.21
N LYS A 45 -35.07 13.20 24.32
CA LYS A 45 -35.53 13.85 25.55
C LYS A 45 -34.44 13.99 26.62
N ASP A 46 -33.32 13.31 26.43
CA ASP A 46 -32.29 13.16 27.46
C ASP A 46 -31.24 14.27 27.34
N ASN A 47 -30.89 14.87 28.47
CA ASN A 47 -29.87 15.92 28.54
C ASN A 47 -28.47 15.30 28.63
N LEU A 48 -27.81 15.16 27.48
CA LEU A 48 -26.48 14.58 27.37
C LEU A 48 -25.43 15.37 28.14
N LYS A 49 -25.55 16.72 28.19
CA LYS A 49 -24.61 17.58 28.92
C LYS A 49 -24.65 17.26 30.42
N GLU A 50 -25.84 17.18 31.01
CA GLU A 50 -26.01 16.85 32.43
C GLU A 50 -25.52 15.43 32.75
N LEU A 51 -25.87 14.42 31.95
CA LEU A 51 -25.38 13.05 32.12
C LEU A 51 -23.85 12.98 32.05
N THR A 52 -23.25 13.67 31.08
CA THR A 52 -21.79 13.70 30.90
C THR A 52 -21.10 14.31 32.13
N LEU A 53 -21.63 15.41 32.66
CA LEU A 53 -21.10 16.05 33.87
C LEU A 53 -21.25 15.16 35.10
N ALA A 54 -22.35 14.42 35.22
CA ALA A 54 -22.54 13.44 36.29
C ALA A 54 -21.49 12.31 36.22
N TYR A 55 -21.19 11.80 35.02
CA TYR A 55 -20.12 10.81 34.84
C TYR A 55 -18.73 11.39 35.12
N ARG A 56 -18.48 12.65 34.73
CA ARG A 56 -17.22 13.34 35.02
C ARG A 56 -16.96 13.44 36.52
N ALA A 57 -17.99 13.80 37.29
CA ALA A 57 -17.92 13.80 38.75
C ALA A 57 -17.70 12.40 39.34
N LYS A 58 -18.42 11.38 38.84
CA LYS A 58 -18.27 9.98 39.28
C LYS A 58 -16.86 9.41 39.03
N LEU A 59 -16.23 9.79 37.93
CA LEU A 59 -14.88 9.37 37.57
C LEU A 59 -13.78 10.18 38.29
N GLY A 60 -14.14 11.24 39.01
CA GLY A 60 -13.19 12.06 39.78
C GLY A 60 -12.35 13.02 38.94
N PHE A 61 -12.74 13.30 37.69
CA PHE A 61 -12.05 14.25 36.81
C PHE A 61 -12.52 15.68 37.11
N LEU A 62 -11.90 16.29 38.12
CA LEU A 62 -12.32 17.59 38.66
C LEU A 62 -11.45 18.75 38.15
N ASP A 63 -10.27 18.48 37.59
CA ASP A 63 -9.39 19.51 37.02
C ASP A 63 -9.74 19.80 35.55
N THR A 64 -9.54 21.03 35.09
CA THR A 64 -9.66 21.38 33.67
C THR A 64 -8.60 20.68 32.83
N ASN A 65 -7.44 20.35 33.42
CA ASN A 65 -6.38 19.59 32.77
C ASN A 65 -6.73 18.12 32.53
N ASP A 66 -7.75 17.57 33.20
CA ASP A 66 -8.28 16.23 32.92
C ASP A 66 -9.11 16.24 31.62
N SER A 67 -8.40 16.29 30.49
CA SER A 67 -8.95 16.53 29.15
C SER A 67 -8.54 15.48 28.11
N GLY A 68 -9.23 15.45 26.98
CA GLY A 68 -9.05 14.45 25.92
C GLY A 68 -9.74 13.13 26.25
N VAL A 69 -8.99 12.11 26.68
CA VAL A 69 -9.50 10.77 26.99
C VAL A 69 -10.50 10.75 28.16
N PRO A 70 -10.26 11.45 29.30
CA PRO A 70 -11.26 11.63 30.35
C PRO A 70 -12.60 12.16 29.84
N ASN A 71 -12.58 13.25 29.05
CA ASN A 71 -13.77 13.85 28.47
C ASN A 71 -14.50 12.88 27.53
N PHE A 72 -13.76 12.18 26.69
CA PHE A 72 -14.32 11.15 25.81
C PHE A 72 -15.02 10.05 26.62
N LEU A 73 -14.39 9.53 27.69
CA LEU A 73 -14.98 8.49 28.52
C LEU A 73 -16.28 8.92 29.19
N CYS A 74 -16.36 10.16 29.69
CA CYS A 74 -17.58 10.70 30.28
C CYS A 74 -18.72 10.75 29.27
N VAL A 75 -18.45 11.25 28.06
CA VAL A 75 -19.44 11.29 26.97
C VAL A 75 -19.80 9.89 26.49
N ALA A 76 -18.82 8.99 26.40
CA ALA A 76 -19.01 7.61 25.96
C ALA A 76 -19.92 6.83 26.91
N LEU A 77 -19.74 7.00 28.23
CA LEU A 77 -20.62 6.41 29.25
C LEU A 77 -22.04 6.98 29.17
N ALA A 78 -22.18 8.31 29.07
CA ALA A 78 -23.47 8.96 28.91
C ALA A 78 -24.21 8.47 27.65
N LEU A 79 -23.51 8.39 26.51
CA LEU A 79 -24.07 7.84 25.27
C LEU A 79 -24.45 6.36 25.41
N HIS A 80 -23.66 5.58 26.14
CA HIS A 80 -23.96 4.18 26.38
C HIS A 80 -25.23 3.98 27.22
N GLU A 81 -25.43 4.80 28.25
CA GLU A 81 -26.67 4.82 29.05
C GLU A 81 -27.89 5.11 28.18
N LEU A 82 -27.73 5.96 27.15
CA LEU A 82 -28.77 6.27 26.17
C LEU A 82 -28.90 5.23 25.03
N GLY A 83 -28.20 4.09 25.11
CA GLY A 83 -28.28 2.98 24.15
C GLY A 83 -27.38 3.12 22.91
N TYR A 84 -26.50 4.13 22.87
CA TYR A 84 -25.53 4.29 21.78
C TYR A 84 -24.24 3.52 22.06
N LYS A 85 -23.45 3.28 21.00
CA LYS A 85 -22.16 2.58 21.10
C LYS A 85 -21.02 3.55 20.76
N PRO A 86 -20.16 3.91 21.73
CA PRO A 86 -18.95 4.65 21.45
C PRO A 86 -17.99 3.81 20.60
N VAL A 87 -17.20 4.47 19.75
CA VAL A 87 -16.29 3.79 18.80
C VAL A 87 -14.84 3.83 19.29
N GLY A 88 -14.33 5.01 19.65
CA GLY A 88 -12.92 5.16 19.99
C GLY A 88 -12.40 6.59 19.91
N ILE A 89 -11.08 6.72 19.98
CA ILE A 89 -10.35 8.00 20.00
C ILE A 89 -9.32 8.07 18.86
N ARG A 90 -8.81 9.28 18.62
CA ARG A 90 -7.67 9.53 17.75
C ARG A 90 -6.54 10.24 18.50
N LEU A 91 -5.33 9.72 18.38
CA LEU A 91 -4.09 10.34 18.81
C LEU A 91 -3.37 10.91 17.59
N ASP A 92 -2.95 12.18 17.65
CA ASP A 92 -2.39 12.91 16.49
C ASP A 92 -1.10 13.68 16.84
N SER A 93 -0.52 13.44 18.02
CA SER A 93 0.74 14.05 18.46
C SER A 93 1.28 13.35 19.72
N GLY A 94 2.51 13.71 20.11
CA GLY A 94 3.18 13.16 21.29
C GLY A 94 3.76 11.76 21.06
N ASP A 95 4.14 11.10 22.15
CA ASP A 95 4.61 9.72 22.14
C ASP A 95 3.41 8.78 21.94
N LEU A 96 3.16 8.37 20.70
CA LEU A 96 2.02 7.54 20.33
C LEU A 96 2.04 6.16 21.02
N ALA A 97 3.21 5.57 21.26
CA ALA A 97 3.32 4.28 21.93
C ALA A 97 2.89 4.40 23.40
N TYR A 98 3.45 5.36 24.13
CA TYR A 98 3.09 5.64 25.50
C TYR A 98 1.62 6.04 25.64
N LEU A 99 1.17 7.02 24.84
CA LEU A 99 -0.19 7.55 24.92
C LEU A 99 -1.26 6.52 24.58
N SER A 100 -0.99 5.60 23.64
CA SER A 100 -1.92 4.50 23.34
C SER A 100 -2.09 3.56 24.53
N LYS A 101 -1.00 3.20 25.21
CA LYS A 101 -1.02 2.35 26.42
C LYS A 101 -1.79 3.01 27.56
N GLU A 102 -1.55 4.30 27.79
CA GLU A 102 -2.27 5.06 28.81
C GLU A 102 -3.77 5.16 28.50
N ALA A 103 -4.13 5.44 27.23
CA ALA A 103 -5.53 5.45 26.82
C ALA A 103 -6.20 4.08 27.02
N ARG A 104 -5.54 2.98 26.63
CA ARG A 104 -6.04 1.62 26.86
C ARG A 104 -6.20 1.31 28.34
N ARG A 105 -5.24 1.72 29.19
CA ARG A 105 -5.33 1.56 30.65
C ARG A 105 -6.58 2.24 31.19
N MET A 106 -6.84 3.48 30.78
CA MET A 106 -8.05 4.21 31.18
C MET A 106 -9.34 3.53 30.69
N PHE A 107 -9.34 2.99 29.47
CA PHE A 107 -10.47 2.24 28.92
C PHE A 107 -10.76 0.98 29.74
N VAL A 108 -9.72 0.21 30.10
CA VAL A 108 -9.85 -1.00 30.92
C VAL A 108 -10.35 -0.66 32.32
N THR A 109 -9.74 0.31 33.00
CA THR A 109 -10.18 0.74 34.34
C THR A 109 -11.64 1.20 34.34
N THR A 110 -12.05 1.95 33.32
CA THR A 110 -13.44 2.42 33.20
C THR A 110 -14.39 1.25 32.90
N ALA A 111 -14.00 0.35 32.00
CA ALA A 111 -14.77 -0.85 31.69
C ALA A 111 -15.02 -1.71 32.94
N GLU A 112 -14.01 -1.88 33.78
CA GLU A 112 -14.12 -2.64 35.03
C GLU A 112 -15.00 -1.94 36.06
N ALA A 113 -14.81 -0.62 36.25
CA ALA A 113 -15.59 0.17 37.20
C ALA A 113 -17.09 0.17 36.88
N PHE A 114 -17.46 0.19 35.60
CA PHE A 114 -18.85 0.24 35.14
C PHE A 114 -19.39 -1.10 34.63
N LYS A 115 -18.60 -2.18 34.67
CA LYS A 115 -18.93 -3.51 34.13
C LYS A 115 -19.31 -3.47 32.63
N LEU A 116 -18.56 -2.70 31.85
CA LEU A 116 -18.76 -2.49 30.42
C LEU A 116 -17.59 -3.04 29.62
N ASP A 117 -17.53 -4.36 29.43
CA ASP A 117 -16.39 -5.02 28.74
C ASP A 117 -16.15 -4.47 27.32
N ALA A 118 -17.20 -3.98 26.64
CA ALA A 118 -17.08 -3.35 25.32
C ALA A 118 -16.15 -2.12 25.31
N PHE A 119 -15.93 -1.47 26.46
CA PHE A 119 -15.03 -0.31 26.55
C PHE A 119 -13.56 -0.73 26.46
N LYS A 120 -13.21 -1.96 26.85
CA LYS A 120 -11.82 -2.47 26.79
C LYS A 120 -11.27 -2.45 25.36
N THR A 121 -12.14 -2.63 24.38
CA THR A 121 -11.80 -2.76 22.96
C THR A 121 -12.15 -1.51 22.13
N LEU A 122 -12.34 -0.35 22.77
CA LEU A 122 -12.54 0.91 22.03
C LEU A 122 -11.34 1.19 21.14
N THR A 123 -11.60 1.61 19.90
CA THR A 123 -10.56 1.75 18.88
C THR A 123 -9.63 2.93 19.20
N ILE A 124 -8.33 2.71 19.13
CA ILE A 124 -7.31 3.77 19.20
C ILE A 124 -6.74 3.97 17.79
N VAL A 125 -7.05 5.10 17.19
CA VAL A 125 -6.48 5.50 15.90
C VAL A 125 -5.28 6.40 16.13
N ALA A 126 -4.15 6.14 15.47
CA ALA A 126 -3.01 7.05 15.46
C ALA A 126 -2.84 7.68 14.08
N SER A 127 -2.58 8.98 14.05
CA SER A 127 -2.12 9.72 12.87
C SER A 127 -0.97 10.66 13.27
N ASN A 128 -0.42 11.39 12.29
CA ASN A 128 0.71 12.33 12.37
C ASN A 128 2.07 11.76 11.94
N ASP A 129 2.56 12.21 10.77
CA ASP A 129 3.88 11.88 10.19
C ASP A 129 4.31 10.41 10.30
N ILE A 130 3.33 9.50 10.16
CA ILE A 130 3.56 8.07 10.22
C ILE A 130 4.17 7.61 8.88
N ASN A 131 5.30 6.91 8.97
CA ASN A 131 5.96 6.21 7.88
C ASN A 131 6.40 4.82 8.34
N GLU A 132 7.03 4.04 7.45
CA GLU A 132 7.46 2.68 7.75
C GLU A 132 8.42 2.59 8.95
N ALA A 133 9.37 3.52 9.07
CA ALA A 133 10.31 3.53 10.20
C ALA A 133 9.60 3.81 11.53
N VAL A 134 8.62 4.72 11.53
CA VAL A 134 7.78 5.00 12.71
C VAL A 134 6.95 3.76 13.06
N LEU A 135 6.32 3.09 12.09
CA LEU A 135 5.55 1.87 12.33
C LEU A 135 6.41 0.75 12.96
N ASN A 136 7.62 0.53 12.44
CA ASN A 136 8.54 -0.46 13.00
C ASN A 136 8.95 -0.11 14.44
N SER A 137 9.29 1.16 14.69
CA SER A 137 9.63 1.65 16.04
C SER A 137 8.48 1.49 17.04
N LEU A 138 7.24 1.78 16.62
CA LEU A 138 6.06 1.54 17.44
C LEU A 138 5.91 0.05 17.79
N ASN A 139 6.02 -0.83 16.80
CA ASN A 139 5.91 -2.28 17.00
C ASN A 139 7.00 -2.81 17.96
N GLU A 140 8.24 -2.33 17.83
CA GLU A 140 9.36 -2.70 18.71
C GLU A 140 9.14 -2.28 20.17
N GLN A 141 8.58 -1.09 20.39
CA GLN A 141 8.26 -0.58 21.73
C GLN A 141 6.99 -1.22 22.34
N GLY A 142 6.19 -1.87 21.50
CA GLY A 142 4.81 -2.25 21.79
C GLY A 142 3.89 -1.04 21.94
N HIS A 143 2.65 -1.17 21.48
CA HIS A 143 1.61 -0.13 21.56
C HIS A 143 0.21 -0.75 21.62
N GLU A 144 -0.80 0.09 21.87
CA GLU A 144 -2.22 -0.29 21.92
C GLU A 144 -3.05 0.35 20.78
N ILE A 145 -2.37 0.83 19.73
CA ILE A 145 -2.98 1.40 18.52
C ILE A 145 -3.61 0.29 17.67
N ASP A 146 -4.87 0.50 17.26
CA ASP A 146 -5.65 -0.44 16.45
C ASP A 146 -5.67 -0.08 14.95
N SER A 147 -5.43 1.19 14.61
CA SER A 147 -5.50 1.69 13.23
C SER A 147 -4.60 2.90 13.02
N TYR A 148 -4.04 3.01 11.81
CA TYR A 148 -3.18 4.13 11.41
C TYR A 148 -3.81 4.98 10.31
N GLY A 149 -3.78 6.29 10.50
CA GLY A 149 -4.07 7.29 9.48
C GLY A 149 -2.75 7.82 8.89
N ILE A 150 -2.42 7.40 7.68
CA ILE A 150 -1.17 7.78 6.99
C ILE A 150 -1.48 8.73 5.84
N GLY A 151 -0.92 9.94 5.90
CA GLY A 151 -1.12 11.00 4.91
C GLY A 151 0.10 11.21 4.02
N THR A 152 0.85 12.29 4.30
CA THR A 152 1.92 12.86 3.46
C THR A 152 2.91 11.82 2.93
N HIS A 153 3.46 10.97 3.80
CA HIS A 153 4.47 9.98 3.41
C HIS A 153 3.97 8.98 2.37
N LEU A 154 2.69 8.59 2.45
CA LEU A 154 2.09 7.64 1.53
C LEU A 154 1.76 8.31 0.19
N VAL A 155 1.03 9.43 0.22
CA VAL A 155 0.48 10.04 -1.00
C VAL A 155 1.53 10.72 -1.87
N THR A 156 2.63 11.17 -1.26
CA THR A 156 3.74 11.80 -1.99
C THR A 156 4.86 10.82 -2.34
N CYS A 157 4.80 9.59 -1.83
CA CYS A 157 5.90 8.62 -1.90
C CYS A 157 7.24 9.26 -1.50
N GLN A 158 7.29 9.97 -0.37
CA GLN A 158 8.35 10.95 -0.06
C GLN A 158 9.78 10.44 -0.23
N ALA A 159 10.05 9.16 0.06
CA ALA A 159 11.38 8.56 -0.12
C ALA A 159 11.81 8.47 -1.60
N GLN A 160 10.85 8.25 -2.51
CA GLN A 160 11.06 8.18 -3.95
C GLN A 160 9.79 8.65 -4.68
N PRO A 161 9.61 9.97 -4.91
CA PRO A 161 8.36 10.53 -5.44
C PRO A 161 8.13 10.23 -6.94
N ALA A 162 9.07 9.55 -7.60
CA ALA A 162 8.98 9.19 -9.00
C ALA A 162 9.50 7.76 -9.25
N LEU A 163 8.77 7.00 -10.08
CA LEU A 163 9.14 5.62 -10.41
C LEU A 163 10.22 5.53 -11.51
N GLY A 164 10.33 6.54 -12.37
CA GLY A 164 11.30 6.53 -13.50
C GLY A 164 10.83 5.76 -14.74
N MET A 165 9.51 5.65 -14.96
CA MET A 165 8.94 4.98 -16.14
C MET A 165 9.28 5.69 -17.45
N VAL A 166 9.48 4.92 -18.53
CA VAL A 166 9.80 5.44 -19.86
C VAL A 166 8.92 4.82 -20.95
N TYR A 167 8.63 5.61 -21.99
CA TYR A 167 8.05 5.14 -23.24
C TYR A 167 9.13 5.16 -24.33
N LYS A 168 9.32 4.04 -25.04
CA LYS A 168 10.38 3.88 -26.05
C LYS A 168 9.86 3.14 -27.27
N LEU A 169 10.22 3.63 -28.45
CA LEU A 169 10.01 2.92 -29.71
C LEU A 169 10.94 1.72 -29.79
N VAL A 170 10.38 0.53 -29.99
CA VAL A 170 11.16 -0.72 -30.12
C VAL A 170 11.13 -1.28 -31.54
N GLN A 171 10.14 -0.89 -32.36
CA GLN A 171 9.98 -1.35 -33.74
C GLN A 171 9.09 -0.39 -34.53
N ILE A 172 9.41 -0.14 -35.80
CA ILE A 172 8.58 0.63 -36.74
C ILE A 172 8.67 0.02 -38.13
N ALA A 173 7.54 -0.13 -38.83
CA ALA A 173 7.48 -0.72 -40.17
C ALA A 173 8.23 -2.08 -40.28
N GLY A 174 8.06 -2.94 -39.28
CA GLY A 174 8.74 -4.23 -39.18
C GLY A 174 10.23 -4.16 -38.81
N GLN A 175 10.83 -2.96 -38.75
CA GLN A 175 12.25 -2.78 -38.46
C GLN A 175 12.49 -2.52 -36.97
N PRO A 176 13.33 -3.32 -36.28
CA PRO A 176 13.65 -3.11 -34.88
C PRO A 176 14.40 -1.80 -34.65
N ARG A 177 14.21 -1.19 -33.48
CA ARG A 177 14.88 0.04 -33.07
C ARG A 177 15.55 -0.14 -31.72
N ILE A 178 16.78 0.34 -31.62
CA ILE A 178 17.58 0.37 -30.40
C ILE A 178 18.01 1.81 -30.12
N LYS A 179 17.77 2.29 -28.91
CA LYS A 179 18.35 3.53 -28.40
C LYS A 179 19.62 3.16 -27.67
N LEU A 180 20.74 3.69 -28.15
CA LEU A 180 22.05 3.51 -27.56
C LEU A 180 22.30 4.51 -26.42
N SER A 181 23.27 4.18 -25.58
CA SER A 181 23.65 4.96 -24.41
C SER A 181 25.09 4.65 -24.04
N GLN A 182 25.79 5.60 -23.43
CA GLN A 182 27.11 5.33 -22.84
C GLN A 182 27.00 4.45 -21.58
N GLU A 183 25.86 4.50 -20.89
CA GLU A 183 25.53 3.57 -19.82
C GLU A 183 24.81 2.33 -20.39
N PRO A 184 25.37 1.12 -20.26
CA PRO A 184 24.76 -0.12 -20.79
C PRO A 184 23.32 -0.35 -20.30
N SER A 185 23.05 -0.05 -19.03
CA SER A 185 21.71 -0.18 -18.42
C SER A 185 20.64 0.73 -19.04
N LYS A 186 21.05 1.76 -19.78
CA LYS A 186 20.15 2.70 -20.50
C LYS A 186 20.01 2.38 -21.98
N VAL A 187 20.58 1.26 -22.44
CA VAL A 187 20.33 0.71 -23.78
C VAL A 187 19.01 -0.05 -23.77
N THR A 188 18.16 0.23 -24.76
CA THR A 188 16.84 -0.40 -24.86
C THR A 188 16.92 -1.76 -25.54
N ILE A 189 16.13 -2.74 -25.09
CA ILE A 189 16.01 -4.03 -25.78
C ILE A 189 15.13 -3.86 -27.04
N PRO A 190 15.62 -4.14 -28.26
CA PRO A 190 14.91 -3.88 -29.50
C PRO A 190 13.74 -4.85 -29.77
N GLY A 191 12.96 -4.55 -30.81
CA GLY A 191 11.94 -5.44 -31.38
C GLY A 191 10.67 -5.59 -30.54
N ARG A 192 9.62 -6.15 -31.15
CA ARG A 192 8.42 -6.59 -30.42
C ARG A 192 8.77 -7.75 -29.48
N LYS A 193 8.26 -7.69 -28.25
CA LYS A 193 8.55 -8.65 -27.19
C LYS A 193 7.30 -9.11 -26.48
N LYS A 194 7.37 -10.31 -25.92
CA LYS A 194 6.43 -10.86 -24.94
C LYS A 194 7.17 -11.17 -23.64
N ALA A 195 6.42 -11.19 -22.54
CA ALA A 195 6.95 -11.33 -21.19
C ALA A 195 6.22 -12.44 -20.45
N PHE A 196 6.97 -13.27 -19.73
CA PHE A 196 6.46 -14.40 -18.96
C PHE A 196 7.07 -14.42 -17.57
N ARG A 197 6.26 -14.76 -16.57
CA ARG A 197 6.73 -15.10 -15.24
C ARG A 197 6.94 -16.60 -15.13
N LEU A 198 8.16 -16.99 -14.78
CA LEU A 198 8.51 -18.39 -14.55
C LEU A 198 8.37 -18.70 -13.07
N LYS A 199 7.56 -19.72 -12.73
CA LYS A 199 7.34 -20.16 -11.35
C LYS A 199 8.13 -21.43 -11.03
N GLY A 200 8.52 -21.56 -9.77
CA GLY A 200 9.19 -22.73 -9.23
C GLY A 200 8.22 -23.78 -8.71
N ALA A 201 8.73 -24.96 -8.36
CA ALA A 201 7.91 -26.07 -7.87
C ALA A 201 7.05 -25.71 -6.64
N ASN A 202 7.49 -24.74 -5.83
CA ASN A 202 6.75 -24.22 -4.68
C ASN A 202 5.67 -23.18 -5.05
N GLY A 203 5.44 -22.91 -6.34
CA GLY A 203 4.46 -21.93 -6.83
C GLY A 203 4.94 -20.47 -6.84
N SER A 204 6.09 -20.16 -6.23
CA SER A 204 6.62 -18.80 -6.19
C SER A 204 7.28 -18.38 -7.50
N PRO A 205 7.21 -17.08 -7.86
CA PRO A 205 7.96 -16.54 -9.00
C PRO A 205 9.48 -16.68 -8.81
N ILE A 206 10.17 -17.21 -9.82
CA ILE A 206 11.64 -17.32 -9.85
C ILE A 206 12.25 -16.10 -10.55
N LEU A 207 11.72 -15.77 -11.73
CA LEU A 207 12.16 -14.67 -12.58
C LEU A 207 11.08 -14.30 -13.59
N ASP A 208 11.18 -13.09 -14.14
CA ASP A 208 10.43 -12.68 -15.32
C ASP A 208 11.34 -12.76 -16.56
N LEU A 209 10.81 -13.32 -17.64
CA LEU A 209 11.51 -13.60 -18.90
C LEU A 209 10.92 -12.74 -20.02
N LEU A 210 11.78 -12.00 -20.71
CA LEU A 210 11.49 -11.32 -21.97
C LEU A 210 11.97 -12.16 -23.16
N MET A 211 11.18 -12.19 -24.22
CA MET A 211 11.53 -12.88 -25.47
C MET A 211 10.93 -12.18 -26.68
N GLY A 212 11.48 -12.41 -27.86
CA GLY A 212 10.91 -11.95 -29.12
C GLY A 212 9.52 -12.55 -29.36
N CYS A 213 8.64 -11.80 -30.01
CA CYS A 213 7.26 -12.26 -30.25
C CYS A 213 7.16 -13.53 -31.09
N GLU A 214 8.10 -13.74 -32.02
CA GLU A 214 8.14 -14.90 -32.93
C GLU A 214 8.77 -16.16 -32.31
N GLU A 215 9.35 -16.06 -31.11
CA GLU A 215 9.92 -17.22 -30.42
C GLU A 215 8.82 -18.16 -29.90
N ALA A 216 9.04 -19.47 -29.83
CA ALA A 216 8.08 -20.38 -29.21
C ALA A 216 7.97 -20.11 -27.70
N ASP A 217 6.75 -20.09 -27.15
CA ASP A 217 6.51 -19.84 -25.73
C ASP A 217 7.22 -20.87 -24.83
N PRO A 218 7.69 -20.46 -23.64
CA PRO A 218 8.27 -21.40 -22.69
C PRO A 218 7.22 -22.39 -22.19
N VAL A 219 7.63 -23.65 -22.07
CA VAL A 219 6.75 -24.76 -21.67
C VAL A 219 7.10 -25.21 -20.25
N PRO A 220 6.11 -25.41 -19.35
CA PRO A 220 6.35 -26.01 -18.04
C PRO A 220 7.10 -27.35 -18.13
N GLY A 221 8.06 -27.58 -17.24
CA GLY A 221 8.89 -28.79 -17.21
C GLY A 221 10.03 -28.82 -18.23
N VAL A 222 10.12 -27.87 -19.15
CA VAL A 222 11.19 -27.80 -20.16
C VAL A 222 12.30 -26.87 -19.68
N LYS A 223 13.54 -27.38 -19.65
CA LYS A 223 14.72 -26.62 -19.24
C LYS A 223 15.08 -25.57 -20.29
N MET A 224 15.35 -24.34 -19.86
CA MET A 224 15.79 -23.24 -20.75
C MET A 224 16.88 -22.38 -20.11
N LEU A 225 17.69 -21.73 -20.95
CA LEU A 225 18.72 -20.77 -20.51
C LEU A 225 18.13 -19.36 -20.44
N CYS A 226 18.18 -18.76 -19.26
CA CYS A 226 17.80 -17.37 -19.00
C CYS A 226 19.06 -16.53 -18.76
N ARG A 227 19.18 -15.39 -19.43
CA ARG A 227 20.35 -14.50 -19.33
C ARG A 227 19.95 -13.12 -18.83
N HIS A 228 20.81 -12.47 -18.07
CA HIS A 228 20.68 -11.04 -17.87
C HIS A 228 20.92 -10.32 -19.21
N PRO A 229 20.14 -9.27 -19.55
CA PRO A 229 20.24 -8.63 -20.85
C PRO A 229 21.59 -7.94 -21.13
N PHE A 230 22.32 -7.56 -20.09
CA PHE A 230 23.55 -6.74 -20.20
C PHE A 230 24.75 -7.25 -19.41
N ASP A 231 24.61 -8.36 -18.69
CA ASP A 231 25.68 -8.93 -17.87
C ASP A 231 25.86 -10.40 -18.24
N GLU A 232 26.96 -10.70 -18.93
CA GLU A 232 27.26 -12.05 -19.42
C GLU A 232 27.51 -13.07 -18.30
N MET A 233 27.96 -12.61 -17.14
CA MET A 233 28.24 -13.48 -16.00
C MET A 233 26.95 -13.93 -15.32
N VAL A 234 25.85 -13.19 -15.50
CA VAL A 234 24.56 -13.47 -14.87
C VAL A 234 23.67 -14.28 -15.84
N ARG A 235 23.71 -15.60 -15.69
CA ARG A 235 22.90 -16.54 -16.46
C ARG A 235 22.54 -17.78 -15.65
N VAL A 236 21.38 -18.37 -15.92
CA VAL A 236 20.87 -19.51 -15.16
C VAL A 236 20.03 -20.42 -16.06
N ASN A 237 20.12 -21.73 -15.84
CA ASN A 237 19.17 -22.66 -16.43
C ASN A 237 17.96 -22.81 -15.51
N VAL A 238 16.76 -22.64 -16.05
CA VAL A 238 15.50 -22.77 -15.32
C VAL A 238 14.65 -23.86 -15.95
N THR A 239 14.05 -24.70 -15.11
CA THR A 239 12.98 -25.61 -15.48
C THR A 239 11.73 -25.15 -14.72
N PRO A 240 10.84 -24.34 -15.34
CA PRO A 240 9.70 -23.78 -14.65
C PRO A 240 8.65 -24.85 -14.36
N SER A 241 8.01 -24.81 -13.20
CA SER A 241 6.83 -25.65 -12.91
C SER A 241 5.57 -25.11 -13.56
N ALA A 242 5.52 -23.78 -13.76
CA ALA A 242 4.43 -23.08 -14.43
C ALA A 242 4.98 -21.82 -15.11
N VAL A 243 4.28 -21.41 -16.17
CA VAL A 243 4.60 -20.26 -17.00
C VAL A 243 3.37 -19.36 -17.04
N VAL A 244 3.52 -18.09 -16.67
CA VAL A 244 2.41 -17.13 -16.61
C VAL A 244 2.69 -15.98 -17.58
N PRO A 245 1.86 -15.74 -18.62
CA PRO A 245 2.03 -14.57 -19.47
C PRO A 245 1.78 -13.28 -18.67
N LEU A 246 2.61 -12.26 -18.90
CA LEU A 246 2.54 -10.97 -18.19
C LEU A 246 1.88 -9.85 -18.99
N HIS A 247 1.73 -10.04 -20.30
CA HIS A 247 1.00 -9.12 -21.16
C HIS A 247 -0.28 -9.77 -21.65
N SER A 248 -1.37 -9.02 -21.53
CA SER A 248 -2.69 -9.37 -22.08
C SER A 248 -3.13 -8.25 -23.02
N LEU A 249 -3.83 -8.61 -24.10
CA LEU A 249 -4.45 -7.62 -24.99
C LEU A 249 -5.60 -6.95 -24.23
N VAL A 250 -5.48 -5.65 -23.95
CA VAL A 250 -6.50 -4.86 -23.24
C VAL A 250 -7.26 -3.90 -24.16
N TRP A 251 -6.64 -3.52 -25.26
CA TRP A 251 -7.21 -2.62 -26.26
C TRP A 251 -6.85 -3.13 -27.64
N ASP A 252 -7.86 -3.40 -28.44
CA ASP A 252 -7.74 -3.78 -29.83
C ASP A 252 -8.31 -2.65 -30.70
N GLY A 253 -7.42 -1.84 -31.25
CA GLY A 253 -7.80 -0.71 -32.08
C GLY A 253 -8.41 -1.12 -33.43
N GLU A 254 -8.07 -2.29 -33.94
CA GLU A 254 -8.63 -2.82 -35.20
C GLU A 254 -10.07 -3.29 -34.98
N ASN A 255 -10.31 -3.92 -33.83
CA ASN A 255 -11.64 -4.38 -33.40
C ASN A 255 -12.41 -3.34 -32.56
N GLY A 256 -11.92 -2.10 -32.49
CA GLY A 256 -12.67 -0.93 -32.06
C GLY A 256 -12.83 -0.74 -30.55
N GLY A 257 -11.99 -1.32 -29.69
CA GLY A 257 -12.04 -0.95 -28.26
C GLY A 257 -11.39 -1.89 -27.25
N ILE A 258 -11.86 -1.75 -26.01
CA ILE A 258 -11.42 -2.56 -24.86
C ILE A 258 -11.78 -4.02 -25.09
N VAL A 259 -10.84 -4.91 -24.81
CA VAL A 259 -11.04 -6.36 -24.89
C VAL A 259 -11.40 -6.90 -23.51
N GLY A 260 -12.58 -7.51 -23.39
CA GLY A 260 -13.10 -8.07 -22.14
C GLY A 260 -13.59 -7.01 -21.15
N ASP A 261 -13.83 -7.44 -19.92
CA ASP A 261 -14.27 -6.57 -18.83
C ASP A 261 -13.06 -6.05 -18.03
N LEU A 262 -13.11 -4.78 -17.62
CA LEU A 262 -12.13 -4.23 -16.70
C LEU A 262 -12.38 -4.81 -15.29
N PRO A 263 -11.33 -5.26 -14.58
CA PRO A 263 -11.49 -5.83 -13.26
C PRO A 263 -12.01 -4.77 -12.27
N SER A 264 -12.83 -5.20 -11.32
CA SER A 264 -13.26 -4.32 -10.24
C SER A 264 -12.10 -3.98 -9.31
N LEU A 265 -12.26 -2.94 -8.48
CA LEU A 265 -11.25 -2.57 -7.50
C LEU A 265 -10.96 -3.71 -6.50
N GLU A 266 -11.96 -4.53 -6.19
CA GLU A 266 -11.82 -5.67 -5.28
C GLU A 266 -11.12 -6.85 -5.96
N ASP A 267 -11.36 -7.09 -7.25
CA ASP A 267 -10.61 -8.08 -8.03
C ASP A 267 -9.13 -7.70 -8.09
N ILE A 268 -8.83 -6.42 -8.36
CA ILE A 268 -7.45 -5.91 -8.37
C ILE A 268 -6.81 -6.07 -6.98
N ARG A 269 -7.54 -5.74 -5.91
CA ARG A 269 -7.05 -5.88 -4.53
C ARG A 269 -6.72 -7.34 -4.21
N SER A 270 -7.63 -8.25 -4.54
CA SER A 270 -7.47 -9.69 -4.31
C SER A 270 -6.28 -10.23 -5.08
N TYR A 271 -6.19 -9.90 -6.37
CA TYR A 271 -5.05 -10.24 -7.21
C TYR A 271 -3.72 -9.77 -6.62
N VAL A 272 -3.62 -8.50 -6.21
CA VAL A 272 -2.38 -7.96 -5.60
C VAL A 272 -2.03 -8.69 -4.31
N LYS A 273 -3.02 -8.94 -3.44
CA LYS A 273 -2.81 -9.69 -2.19
C LYS A 273 -2.27 -11.09 -2.44
N ASP A 274 -2.84 -11.79 -3.42
CA ASP A 274 -2.39 -13.12 -3.83
C ASP A 274 -0.98 -13.09 -4.42
N GLN A 275 -0.67 -12.10 -5.28
CA GLN A 275 0.67 -11.96 -5.84
C GLN A 275 1.72 -11.71 -4.75
N VAL A 276 1.43 -10.82 -3.78
CA VAL A 276 2.32 -10.56 -2.64
C VAL A 276 2.54 -11.82 -1.81
N ALA A 277 1.47 -12.57 -1.51
CA ALA A 277 1.55 -13.80 -0.72
C ALA A 277 2.35 -14.92 -1.40
N THR A 278 2.37 -14.97 -2.74
CA THR A 278 3.15 -15.97 -3.50
C THR A 278 4.61 -15.58 -3.71
N MET A 279 4.98 -14.33 -3.48
CA MET A 279 6.34 -13.84 -3.66
C MET A 279 7.26 -14.39 -2.57
N ARG A 280 8.54 -14.58 -2.91
CA ARG A 280 9.52 -15.07 -1.94
C ARG A 280 9.84 -13.99 -0.91
N GLU A 281 9.96 -14.39 0.34
CA GLU A 281 10.23 -13.50 1.48
C GLU A 281 11.52 -12.68 1.31
N ASP A 282 12.55 -13.27 0.70
CA ASP A 282 13.85 -12.58 0.50
C ASP A 282 13.77 -11.42 -0.49
N ILE A 283 12.77 -11.40 -1.38
CA ILE A 283 12.48 -10.29 -2.29
C ILE A 283 11.56 -9.25 -1.63
N MET A 284 10.70 -9.69 -0.70
CA MET A 284 9.68 -8.84 -0.06
C MET A 284 10.18 -8.09 1.18
N ARG A 285 11.33 -8.48 1.75
CA ARG A 285 11.89 -7.80 2.92
C ARG A 285 12.27 -6.34 2.60
N PRO A 286 12.05 -5.39 3.52
CA PRO A 286 12.31 -3.97 3.27
C PRO A 286 13.80 -3.64 3.22
N LEU A 287 14.63 -4.34 3.99
CA LEU A 287 16.06 -4.10 4.08
C LEU A 287 16.85 -5.16 3.30
N ASN A 288 17.73 -4.69 2.42
CA ASN A 288 18.64 -5.52 1.62
C ASN A 288 17.88 -6.63 0.85
N ALA A 289 16.72 -6.31 0.26
CA ALA A 289 15.95 -7.24 -0.56
C ALA A 289 16.82 -7.88 -1.66
N THR A 290 16.65 -9.19 -1.89
CA THR A 290 17.26 -9.86 -3.04
C THR A 290 16.66 -9.26 -4.32
N PRO A 291 17.49 -8.78 -5.27
CA PRO A 291 16.98 -8.27 -6.54
C PRO A 291 16.18 -9.35 -7.30
N TYR A 292 14.97 -8.99 -7.73
CA TYR A 292 14.17 -9.86 -8.58
C TYR A 292 14.79 -9.97 -9.97
N LYS A 293 14.90 -11.19 -10.49
CA LYS A 293 15.56 -11.43 -11.77
C LYS A 293 14.62 -11.11 -12.93
N VAL A 294 15.07 -10.24 -13.82
CA VAL A 294 14.50 -10.05 -15.16
C VAL A 294 15.53 -10.54 -16.16
N SER A 295 15.14 -11.49 -17.02
CA SER A 295 16.03 -12.16 -17.95
C SER A 295 15.49 -12.11 -19.38
N VAL A 296 16.36 -12.41 -20.33
CA VAL A 296 16.03 -12.59 -21.76
C VAL A 296 16.36 -14.01 -22.21
N THR A 297 15.71 -14.47 -23.27
CA THR A 297 16.11 -15.70 -23.98
C THR A 297 17.47 -15.51 -24.67
N LYS A 298 18.12 -16.63 -25.02
CA LYS A 298 19.36 -16.58 -25.81
C LYS A 298 19.15 -15.87 -27.15
N SER A 299 18.06 -16.17 -27.85
CA SER A 299 17.77 -15.56 -29.15
C SER A 299 17.60 -14.04 -29.05
N LEU A 300 16.83 -13.54 -28.07
CA LEU A 300 16.67 -12.11 -27.85
C LEU A 300 17.97 -11.44 -27.39
N TYR A 301 18.76 -12.12 -26.55
CA TYR A 301 20.08 -11.65 -26.13
C TYR A 301 21.02 -11.46 -27.32
N ASP A 302 21.20 -12.50 -28.13
CA ASP A 302 22.09 -12.48 -29.30
C ASP A 302 21.62 -11.42 -30.31
N PHE A 303 20.32 -11.36 -30.59
CA PHE A 303 19.71 -10.37 -31.47
C PHE A 303 19.97 -8.93 -31.00
N THR A 304 19.87 -8.69 -29.69
CA THR A 304 20.13 -7.37 -29.11
C THR A 304 21.59 -6.96 -29.31
N HIS A 305 22.55 -7.88 -29.10
CA HIS A 305 23.98 -7.60 -29.24
C HIS A 305 24.38 -7.38 -30.70
N VAL A 306 23.85 -8.18 -31.63
CA VAL A 306 24.07 -7.98 -33.08
C VAL A 306 23.57 -6.61 -33.52
N LEU A 307 22.38 -6.19 -33.08
CA LEU A 307 21.86 -4.87 -33.45
C LEU A 307 22.64 -3.75 -32.76
N TRP A 308 23.08 -3.96 -31.51
CA TRP A 308 23.92 -3.01 -30.81
C TRP A 308 25.24 -2.79 -31.54
N GLU A 309 26.01 -3.83 -31.82
CA GLU A 309 27.30 -3.74 -32.53
C GLU A 309 27.15 -3.06 -33.89
N LYS A 310 26.06 -3.34 -34.61
CA LYS A 310 25.77 -2.73 -35.90
C LYS A 310 25.50 -1.22 -35.81
N GLU A 311 24.77 -0.78 -34.79
CA GLU A 311 24.31 0.61 -34.67
C GLU A 311 25.26 1.48 -33.85
N PHE A 312 26.17 0.88 -33.07
CA PHE A 312 27.10 1.64 -32.24
C PHE A 312 28.19 2.27 -33.11
N PRO A 313 28.36 3.61 -33.06
CA PRO A 313 29.31 4.28 -33.92
C PRO A 313 30.74 3.85 -33.59
N VAL A 314 31.46 3.40 -34.61
CA VAL A 314 32.92 3.21 -34.54
C VAL A 314 33.56 4.58 -34.70
N ARG A 315 34.39 4.97 -33.72
CA ARG A 315 35.15 6.22 -33.81
C ARG A 315 36.52 5.91 -34.38
N ASP A 316 36.91 6.63 -35.43
CA ASP A 316 38.30 6.68 -35.86
C ASP A 316 39.08 7.52 -34.85
N LEU A 317 40.17 6.94 -34.32
CA LEU A 317 41.14 7.67 -33.52
C LEU A 317 42.27 8.08 -34.48
N HIS A 318 42.44 9.39 -34.64
CA HIS A 318 43.54 10.01 -35.39
C HIS A 318 44.52 10.66 -34.43
#